data_AF-A0A0F9NJ32-F1
#
_entry.id   AF-A0A0F9NJ32-F1
#
_cell.length_a   1.000
_cell.length_b   1.000
_cell.length_c   1.000
_cell.angle_alpha   90.00
_cell.angle_beta   90.00
_cell.angle_gamma   90.00
#
_symmetry.space_group_name_H-M   'P 1'
#
loop_
_entity.id
_entity.type
_entity.pdbx_description
1 polymer ?
#
loop_
_entity_poly.entity_id
_entity_poly.type
_entity_poly.pdbx_seq_one_letter_code
_entity_poly.pdbx_strand_id
1 'polypeptide(L)'
;MELLTKTRDELKEYAGKMQLKYAKNISDDNLRNLVEMEAIKRTVEIEERARLKLQQESKMRLDLAEIRAEADIRGVTIDIPKEPTLTDIARLKKELDIIIKEPKPSPETLAIESSKKVYAIFRNLEQDDMDVLRNPGGKHWFHFWPDKVHVIPEWLIGYYRKTATVPRYEKKTVRTLETAQIQETIEKVVRTKDRQRFSFEVLGDAPDDASFGIVTDSQIISSLEQTV
;
A
#
# COMPACT_ATOMS: atom_id res chain seq x y z
N MET A 1 2.79 4.20 19.16
CA MET A 1 2.54 5.19 20.23
C MET A 1 2.61 4.63 21.65
N GLU A 2 2.27 3.36 21.94
CA GLU A 2 2.34 2.80 23.32
C GLU A 2 3.75 2.48 23.86
N LEU A 3 4.82 2.54 23.05
CA LEU A 3 6.20 2.21 23.48
C LEU A 3 6.96 3.40 24.08
N LEU A 4 6.50 4.64 23.84
CA LEU A 4 7.13 5.86 24.34
C LEU A 4 7.00 6.00 25.87
N THR A 5 5.96 5.43 26.46
CA THR A 5 5.68 5.47 27.90
C THR A 5 6.14 4.23 28.65
N LYS A 6 6.66 3.20 27.95
CA LYS A 6 7.11 1.96 28.58
C LYS A 6 8.47 2.11 29.25
N THR A 7 8.59 1.47 30.40
CA THR A 7 9.81 1.39 31.20
C THR A 7 10.85 0.49 30.54
N ARG A 8 12.13 0.66 30.92
CA ARG A 8 13.25 -0.14 30.37
C ARG A 8 13.03 -1.65 30.55
N ASP A 9 12.44 -2.07 31.66
CA ASP A 9 12.21 -3.49 31.94
C ASP A 9 11.07 -4.08 31.10
N GLU A 10 10.01 -3.30 30.86
CA GLU A 10 8.97 -3.68 29.89
C GLU A 10 9.56 -3.81 28.47
N LEU A 11 10.41 -2.87 28.04
CA LEU A 11 11.09 -2.94 26.74
C LEU A 11 11.97 -4.20 26.61
N LYS A 12 12.68 -4.60 27.67
CA LYS A 12 13.45 -5.86 27.68
C LYS A 12 12.55 -7.08 27.63
N GLU A 13 11.39 -7.07 28.29
CA GLU A 13 10.41 -8.16 28.24
C GLU A 13 9.85 -8.32 26.82
N TYR A 14 9.48 -7.22 26.15
CA TYR A 14 9.07 -7.23 24.75
C TYR A 14 10.20 -7.73 23.84
N ALA A 15 11.42 -7.24 24.04
CA ALA A 15 12.59 -7.73 23.30
C ALA A 15 12.81 -9.25 23.51
N GLY A 16 12.60 -9.75 24.72
CA GLY A 16 12.68 -11.18 25.06
C GLY A 16 11.59 -12.01 24.35
N LYS A 17 10.34 -11.53 24.35
CA LYS A 17 9.23 -12.15 23.59
C LYS A 17 9.51 -12.17 22.09
N MET A 18 10.23 -11.16 21.59
CA MET A 18 10.67 -11.06 20.20
C MET A 18 12.02 -11.76 19.93
N GLN A 19 12.63 -12.41 20.93
CA GLN A 19 13.94 -13.05 20.81
C GLN A 19 15.03 -12.13 20.24
N LEU A 20 14.93 -10.82 20.49
CA LEU A 20 15.85 -9.82 20.00
C LEU A 20 17.20 -9.91 20.73
N LYS A 21 18.29 -9.92 19.97
CA LYS A 21 19.64 -9.80 20.50
C LYS A 21 20.03 -8.33 20.57
N TYR A 22 20.39 -7.86 21.76
CA TYR A 22 20.88 -6.50 21.98
C TYR A 22 22.03 -6.50 22.99
N ALA A 23 22.89 -5.48 22.92
CA ALA A 23 24.00 -5.32 23.84
C ALA A 23 23.51 -5.03 25.27
N LYS A 24 24.14 -5.62 26.30
CA LYS A 24 23.75 -5.41 27.72
C LYS A 24 23.74 -3.94 28.15
N ASN A 25 24.55 -3.11 27.49
CA ASN A 25 24.74 -1.68 27.82
C ASN A 25 24.04 -0.74 26.84
N ILE A 26 23.07 -1.22 26.07
CA ILE A 26 22.30 -0.38 25.14
C ILE A 26 21.58 0.76 25.87
N SER A 27 21.55 1.95 25.30
CA SER A 27 20.79 3.09 25.83
C SER A 27 19.28 2.82 25.76
N ASP A 28 18.49 3.50 26.59
CA ASP A 28 17.02 3.35 26.60
C ASP A 28 16.40 3.68 25.24
N ASP A 29 16.84 4.78 24.63
CA ASP A 29 16.32 5.21 23.33
C ASP A 29 16.69 4.22 22.21
N ASN A 30 17.91 3.68 22.21
CA ASN A 30 18.30 2.68 21.23
C ASN A 30 17.56 1.35 21.43
N LEU A 31 17.32 0.93 22.67
CA LEU A 31 16.53 -0.25 22.97
C LEU A 31 15.07 -0.06 22.52
N ARG A 32 14.50 1.12 22.77
CA ARG A 32 13.14 1.47 22.34
C ARG A 32 13.01 1.43 20.82
N ASN A 33 13.92 2.10 20.10
CA ASN A 33 13.93 2.10 18.64
C ASN A 33 14.07 0.69 18.06
N LEU A 34 14.93 -0.14 18.64
CA LEU A 34 15.16 -1.52 18.19
C LEU A 34 13.93 -2.41 18.40
N VAL A 35 13.26 -2.29 19.56
CA VAL A 35 12.00 -3.01 19.84
C VAL A 35 10.87 -2.53 18.93
N GLU A 36 10.76 -1.21 18.70
CA GLU A 36 9.75 -0.64 17.82
C GLU A 36 9.94 -1.10 16.37
N MET A 37 11.17 -1.06 15.85
CA MET A 37 11.50 -1.55 14.52
C MET A 37 11.15 -3.02 14.32
N GLU A 38 11.51 -3.89 15.26
CA GLU A 38 11.20 -5.32 15.17
C GLU A 38 9.69 -5.58 15.27
N ALA A 39 8.99 -4.85 16.14
CA ALA A 39 7.53 -4.96 16.26
C ALA A 39 6.84 -4.58 14.95
N ILE A 40 7.30 -3.50 14.30
CA ILE A 40 6.81 -3.08 12.99
C ILE A 40 7.13 -4.17 11.96
N LYS A 41 8.37 -4.67 11.92
CA LYS A 41 8.81 -5.71 10.99
C LYS A 41 7.94 -6.97 11.08
N ARG A 42 7.69 -7.49 12.28
CA ARG A 42 6.84 -8.67 12.48
C ARG A 42 5.39 -8.45 12.08
N THR A 43 4.84 -7.28 12.40
CA THR A 43 3.48 -6.91 11.99
C THR A 43 3.37 -6.91 10.47
N VAL A 44 4.34 -6.30 9.80
CA VAL A 44 4.46 -6.28 8.34
C VAL A 44 4.55 -7.70 7.77
N GLU A 45 5.40 -8.57 8.32
CA GLU A 45 5.53 -9.96 7.85
C GLU A 45 4.21 -10.75 7.99
N ILE A 46 3.48 -10.56 9.10
CA ILE A 46 2.18 -11.21 9.32
C ILE A 46 1.16 -10.70 8.30
N GLU A 47 1.08 -9.38 8.09
CA GLU A 47 0.20 -8.76 7.11
C GLU A 47 0.52 -9.24 5.69
N GLU A 48 1.79 -9.35 5.34
CA GLU A 48 2.22 -9.85 4.03
C GLU A 48 1.84 -11.32 3.83
N ARG A 49 2.04 -12.18 4.83
CA ARG A 49 1.61 -13.58 4.76
C ARG A 49 0.11 -13.71 4.58
N ALA A 50 -0.68 -12.95 5.35
CA ALA A 50 -2.12 -12.91 5.20
C ALA A 50 -2.54 -12.42 3.81
N ARG A 51 -1.86 -11.39 3.29
CA ARG A 51 -2.11 -10.81 1.96
C ARG A 51 -1.77 -11.78 0.83
N LEU A 52 -0.63 -12.46 0.89
CA LEU A 52 -0.22 -13.45 -0.10
C LEU A 52 -1.22 -14.62 -0.15
N LYS A 53 -1.69 -15.06 1.02
CA LYS A 53 -2.74 -16.08 1.11
C LYS A 53 -4.04 -15.62 0.44
N LEU A 54 -4.49 -14.39 0.72
CA LEU A 54 -5.68 -13.81 0.08
C LEU A 54 -5.51 -13.64 -1.43
N GLN A 55 -4.33 -13.25 -1.91
CA GLN A 55 -4.05 -13.15 -3.34
C GLN A 55 -4.08 -14.52 -4.02
N GLN A 56 -3.52 -15.55 -3.39
CA GLN A 56 -3.58 -16.92 -3.88
C GLN A 56 -5.03 -17.43 -3.93
N GLU A 57 -5.80 -17.26 -2.85
CA GLU A 57 -7.21 -17.65 -2.79
C GLU A 57 -8.04 -16.91 -3.86
N SER A 58 -7.82 -15.60 -4.03
CA SER A 58 -8.50 -14.80 -5.05
C SER A 58 -8.15 -15.28 -6.46
N LYS A 59 -6.87 -15.57 -6.74
CA LYS A 59 -6.42 -16.10 -8.02
C LYS A 59 -7.05 -17.46 -8.30
N MET A 60 -7.03 -18.37 -7.32
CA MET A 60 -7.66 -19.69 -7.43
C MET A 60 -9.16 -19.57 -7.72
N ARG A 61 -9.87 -18.64 -7.07
CA ARG A 61 -11.29 -18.41 -7.31
C ARG A 61 -11.57 -17.94 -8.75
N LEU A 62 -10.74 -17.05 -9.28
CA LEU A 62 -10.84 -16.57 -10.67
C LEU A 62 -10.53 -17.69 -11.65
N ASP A 63 -9.47 -18.45 -11.40
CA ASP A 63 -9.08 -19.60 -12.22
C ASP A 63 -10.20 -20.66 -12.29
N LEU A 64 -10.88 -20.94 -11.16
CA LEU A 64 -12.02 -21.85 -11.12
C LEU A 64 -13.23 -21.31 -11.88
N ALA A 65 -13.49 -20.00 -11.80
CA ALA A 65 -14.57 -19.37 -12.56
C ALA A 65 -14.29 -19.42 -14.06
N GLU A 66 -13.04 -19.22 -14.47
CA GLU A 66 -12.60 -19.37 -15.86
C GLU A 66 -12.77 -20.81 -16.36
N ILE A 67 -12.32 -21.81 -15.57
CA ILE A 67 -12.49 -23.24 -15.88
C ILE A 67 -13.99 -23.57 -16.06
N ARG A 68 -14.84 -23.11 -15.15
CA ARG A 68 -16.29 -23.37 -15.23
C ARG A 68 -16.90 -22.74 -16.48
N ALA A 69 -16.60 -21.46 -16.75
CA ALA A 69 -17.12 -20.76 -17.91
C ALA A 69 -16.69 -21.45 -19.22
N GLU A 70 -15.43 -21.86 -19.31
CA GLU A 70 -14.92 -22.54 -20.50
C GLU A 70 -15.50 -23.95 -20.66
N ALA A 71 -15.70 -24.68 -19.55
CA ALA A 71 -16.39 -25.98 -19.54
C ALA A 71 -17.83 -25.86 -20.05
N ASP A 72 -18.54 -24.83 -19.58
CA ASP A 72 -19.91 -24.53 -20.00
C ASP A 72 -19.96 -24.16 -21.49
N ILE A 73 -19.03 -23.32 -21.98
CA ILE A 73 -18.92 -22.96 -23.41
C ILE A 73 -18.70 -24.20 -24.29
N ARG A 74 -17.90 -25.15 -23.82
CA ARG A 74 -17.56 -26.37 -24.57
C ARG A 74 -18.54 -27.52 -24.34
N GLY A 75 -19.49 -27.37 -23.41
CA GLY A 75 -20.42 -28.43 -23.02
C GLY A 75 -19.74 -29.65 -22.39
N VAL A 76 -18.57 -29.47 -21.76
CA VAL A 76 -17.80 -30.55 -21.12
C VAL A 76 -18.17 -30.62 -19.65
N THR A 77 -18.54 -31.80 -19.14
CA THR A 77 -18.75 -31.99 -17.71
C THR A 77 -17.39 -32.17 -17.02
N ILE A 78 -17.07 -31.28 -16.08
CA ILE A 78 -15.82 -31.31 -15.32
C ILE A 78 -16.13 -31.52 -13.84
N ASP A 79 -15.47 -32.50 -13.24
CA ASP A 79 -15.54 -32.72 -11.80
C ASP A 79 -14.54 -31.82 -11.08
N ILE A 80 -15.05 -30.80 -10.38
CA ILE A 80 -14.26 -29.84 -9.61
C ILE A 80 -14.33 -30.26 -8.12
N PRO A 81 -13.19 -30.60 -7.49
CA PRO A 81 -13.14 -30.93 -6.06
C PRO A 81 -13.72 -29.81 -5.19
N LYS A 82 -14.32 -30.18 -4.04
CA LYS A 82 -14.86 -29.20 -3.06
C LYS A 82 -13.79 -28.28 -2.48
N GLU A 83 -12.59 -28.80 -2.28
CA GLU A 83 -11.40 -28.05 -1.84
C GLU A 83 -10.30 -28.20 -2.91
N PRO A 84 -10.35 -27.40 -3.98
CA PRO A 84 -9.41 -27.53 -5.08
C PRO A 84 -8.02 -27.06 -4.65
N THR A 85 -7.00 -27.83 -5.02
CA THR A 85 -5.59 -27.44 -4.84
C THR A 85 -5.03 -26.74 -6.07
N LEU A 86 -3.87 -26.07 -5.95
CA LEU A 86 -3.19 -25.47 -7.11
C LEU A 86 -2.86 -26.50 -8.20
N THR A 87 -2.55 -27.74 -7.81
CA THR A 87 -2.32 -28.86 -8.72
C THR A 87 -3.59 -29.28 -9.46
N ASP A 88 -4.75 -29.24 -8.81
CA ASP A 88 -6.03 -29.53 -9.46
C ASP A 88 -6.36 -28.48 -10.51
N ILE A 89 -6.17 -27.19 -10.19
CA ILE A 89 -6.40 -26.09 -11.12
C ILE A 89 -5.51 -26.24 -12.36
N ALA A 90 -4.22 -26.55 -12.19
CA ALA A 90 -3.31 -26.75 -13.31
C ALA A 90 -3.73 -27.93 -14.20
N ARG A 91 -4.17 -29.05 -13.58
CA ARG A 91 -4.70 -30.21 -14.31
C ARG A 91 -5.95 -29.85 -15.11
N LEU A 92 -6.92 -29.18 -14.49
CA LEU A 92 -8.19 -28.77 -15.12
C LEU A 92 -7.97 -27.78 -16.26
N LYS A 93 -7.07 -26.80 -16.11
CA LYS A 93 -6.71 -25.88 -17.20
C LYS A 93 -6.09 -26.63 -18.38
N LYS A 94 -5.26 -27.65 -18.13
CA LYS A 94 -4.67 -28.49 -19.17
C LYS A 94 -5.71 -29.35 -19.88
N GLU A 95 -6.66 -29.93 -19.14
CA GLU A 95 -7.78 -30.71 -19.72
C GLU A 95 -8.64 -29.86 -20.65
N LEU A 96 -8.85 -28.59 -20.30
CA LEU A 96 -9.59 -27.63 -21.12
C LEU A 96 -8.74 -26.91 -22.17
N ASP A 97 -7.45 -27.21 -22.31
CA ASP A 97 -6.52 -26.47 -23.18
C ASP A 97 -6.65 -24.93 -23.02
N ILE A 98 -6.87 -24.48 -21.77
CA ILE A 98 -6.91 -23.06 -21.45
C ILE A 98 -5.46 -22.57 -21.47
N ILE A 99 -5.12 -21.83 -22.52
CA ILE A 99 -3.84 -21.12 -22.56
C ILE A 99 -3.82 -20.13 -21.41
N ILE A 100 -2.97 -20.39 -20.42
CA ILE A 100 -2.72 -19.47 -19.30
C ILE A 100 -2.07 -18.22 -19.91
N LYS A 101 -2.88 -17.23 -20.28
CA LYS A 101 -2.39 -15.90 -20.59
C LYS A 101 -2.03 -15.28 -19.26
N GLU A 102 -0.74 -15.14 -18.98
CA GLU A 102 -0.33 -14.33 -17.84
C GLU A 102 -0.98 -12.94 -17.98
N PRO A 103 -1.68 -12.46 -16.94
CA PRO A 103 -2.30 -11.15 -17.00
C PRO A 103 -1.19 -10.14 -17.27
N LYS A 104 -1.32 -9.38 -18.36
CA LYS A 104 -0.37 -8.32 -18.67
C LYS A 104 -0.30 -7.38 -17.46
N PRO A 105 0.90 -6.99 -17.00
CA PRO A 105 1.04 -6.06 -15.91
C PRO A 105 0.31 -4.75 -16.25
N SER A 106 -0.29 -4.14 -15.24
CA SER A 106 -0.97 -2.86 -15.43
C SER A 106 0.03 -1.78 -15.88
N PRO A 107 -0.41 -0.76 -16.64
CA PRO A 107 0.45 0.36 -17.03
C PRO A 107 1.14 1.02 -15.84
N GLU A 108 0.45 1.11 -14.69
CA GLU A 108 0.99 1.63 -13.44
C GLU A 108 2.13 0.75 -12.90
N THR A 109 1.98 -0.58 -12.94
CA THR A 109 3.04 -1.50 -12.54
C THR A 109 4.29 -1.31 -13.39
N LEU A 110 4.14 -1.25 -14.71
CA LEU A 110 5.26 -1.03 -15.63
C LEU A 110 5.93 0.32 -15.39
N ALA A 111 5.13 1.38 -15.15
CA ALA A 111 5.65 2.70 -14.87
C ALA A 111 6.42 2.76 -13.55
N ILE A 112 5.93 2.08 -12.50
CA ILE A 112 6.60 1.94 -11.21
C ILE A 112 7.96 1.28 -11.38
N GLU A 113 8.02 0.14 -12.09
CA GLU A 113 9.25 -0.63 -12.29
C GLU A 113 10.29 0.13 -13.12
N SER A 114 9.85 0.90 -14.11
CA SER A 114 10.73 1.73 -14.95
C SER A 114 11.20 3.03 -14.30
N SER A 115 10.58 3.43 -13.19
CA SER A 115 10.82 4.73 -12.56
C SER A 115 12.08 4.72 -11.70
N LYS A 116 12.82 5.84 -11.73
CA LYS A 116 13.88 6.10 -10.75
C LYS A 116 13.30 6.09 -9.33
N LYS A 117 14.02 5.49 -8.38
CA LYS A 117 13.70 5.55 -6.94
C LYS A 117 14.29 6.83 -6.35
N VAL A 118 13.53 7.49 -5.48
CA VAL A 118 13.91 8.73 -4.80
C VAL A 118 13.58 8.63 -3.31
N TYR A 119 14.33 9.37 -2.50
CA TYR A 119 14.01 9.57 -1.10
C TYR A 119 12.96 10.66 -0.98
N ALA A 120 11.87 10.42 -0.27
CA ALA A 120 10.82 11.42 -0.09
C ALA A 120 10.14 11.32 1.28
N ILE A 121 9.77 12.47 1.84
CA ILE A 121 8.92 12.54 3.04
C ILE A 121 7.48 12.73 2.59
N PHE A 122 6.60 11.85 3.07
CA PHE A 122 5.17 11.91 2.80
C PHE A 122 4.45 12.77 3.86
N ARG A 123 3.51 13.60 3.42
CA ARG A 123 2.55 14.29 4.30
C ARG A 123 1.12 14.19 3.75
N ASN A 124 0.17 13.89 4.62
CA ASN A 124 -1.26 13.94 4.33
C ASN A 124 -1.82 15.29 4.79
N LEU A 125 -2.17 16.16 3.83
CA LEU A 125 -2.59 17.55 4.10
C LEU A 125 -4.04 17.67 4.61
N GLU A 126 -4.79 16.56 4.66
CA GLU A 126 -6.17 16.53 5.16
C GLU A 126 -6.27 15.99 6.59
N GLN A 127 -5.37 15.07 6.95
CA GLN A 127 -5.39 14.34 8.21
C GLN A 127 -3.95 14.18 8.66
N ASP A 128 -3.59 14.96 9.67
CA ASP A 128 -2.27 14.91 10.29
C ASP A 128 -2.05 13.52 10.91
N ASP A 129 -0.81 13.05 10.87
CA ASP A 129 -0.34 11.80 11.49
C ASP A 129 -1.06 10.52 11.06
N MET A 130 -1.73 10.54 9.90
CA MET A 130 -2.45 9.37 9.40
C MET A 130 -1.66 8.60 8.34
N ASP A 131 -1.38 7.33 8.64
CA ASP A 131 -0.74 6.39 7.73
C ASP A 131 -1.63 6.06 6.53
N VAL A 132 -1.01 5.88 5.37
CA VAL A 132 -1.71 5.62 4.13
C VAL A 132 -1.12 4.40 3.42
N LEU A 133 -1.96 3.37 3.25
CA LEU A 133 -1.63 2.21 2.44
C LEU A 133 -2.25 2.33 1.04
N ARG A 134 -1.45 2.08 0.00
CA ARG A 134 -1.88 2.17 -1.40
C ARG A 134 -1.27 1.08 -2.28
N ASN A 135 -2.00 0.71 -3.33
CA ASN A 135 -1.55 -0.25 -4.34
C ASN A 135 -1.88 0.25 -5.77
N PRO A 136 -1.14 1.24 -6.28
CA PRO A 136 -1.27 1.64 -7.67
C PRO A 136 -0.75 0.51 -8.57
N GLY A 137 -1.63 0.00 -9.43
CA GLY A 137 -1.29 -1.05 -10.39
C GLY A 137 -1.46 -2.49 -9.92
N GLY A 138 -1.78 -2.73 -8.64
CA GLY A 138 -2.11 -4.06 -8.13
C GLY A 138 -0.89 -4.89 -7.68
N LYS A 139 0.31 -4.59 -8.18
CA LYS A 139 1.54 -5.34 -7.86
C LYS A 139 2.28 -4.82 -6.62
N HIS A 140 2.49 -3.51 -6.49
CA HIS A 140 3.32 -2.92 -5.44
C HIS A 140 2.47 -2.22 -4.38
N TRP A 141 2.74 -2.52 -3.11
CA TRP A 141 2.10 -1.83 -2.00
C TRP A 141 3.04 -0.79 -1.40
N PHE A 142 2.51 0.40 -1.15
CA PHE A 142 3.24 1.50 -0.55
C PHE A 142 2.57 1.88 0.76
N HIS A 143 3.30 1.73 1.86
CA HIS A 143 2.90 2.17 3.17
C HIS A 143 3.57 3.51 3.47
N PHE A 144 2.78 4.57 3.50
CA PHE A 144 3.27 5.92 3.75
C PHE A 144 2.97 6.34 5.19
N TRP A 145 3.99 6.29 6.03
CA TRP A 145 4.00 6.93 7.35
C TRP A 145 4.36 8.42 7.23
N PRO A 146 3.60 9.32 7.87
CA PRO A 146 3.95 10.73 7.98
C PRO A 146 5.33 10.93 8.61
N ASP A 147 6.05 11.95 8.15
CA ASP A 147 7.36 12.39 8.67
C ASP A 147 8.48 11.33 8.68
N LYS A 148 8.27 10.21 7.97
CA LYS A 148 9.30 9.21 7.68
C LYS A 148 9.87 9.40 6.28
N VAL A 149 11.13 9.02 6.11
CA VAL A 149 11.78 9.01 4.79
C VAL A 149 11.43 7.71 4.08
N HIS A 150 10.85 7.83 2.89
CA HIS A 150 10.45 6.70 2.05
C HIS A 150 11.34 6.58 0.82
N VAL A 151 11.61 5.35 0.38
CA VAL A 151 12.30 5.08 -0.91
C VAL A 151 11.25 4.68 -1.95
N ILE A 152 10.76 5.65 -2.71
CA ILE A 152 9.60 5.46 -3.59
C ILE A 152 9.93 5.78 -5.06
N PRO A 153 9.19 5.23 -6.04
CA PRO A 153 9.37 5.59 -7.43
C PRO A 153 8.91 7.04 -7.66
N GLU A 154 9.70 7.82 -8.39
CA GLU A 154 9.36 9.21 -8.75
C GLU A 154 8.01 9.30 -9.47
N TRP A 155 7.68 8.32 -10.31
CA TRP A 155 6.37 8.22 -10.97
C TRP A 155 5.21 8.27 -9.97
N LEU A 156 5.37 7.67 -8.79
CA LEU A 156 4.34 7.58 -7.75
C LEU A 156 3.99 8.97 -7.20
N ILE A 157 5.01 9.84 -7.06
CA ILE A 157 4.83 11.23 -6.65
C ILE A 157 4.00 11.98 -7.69
N GLY A 158 4.36 11.84 -8.97
CA GLY A 158 3.60 12.43 -10.08
C GLY A 158 2.17 11.91 -10.18
N TYR A 159 1.98 10.60 -9.95
CA TYR A 159 0.67 9.96 -9.93
C TYR A 159 -0.22 10.55 -8.83
N TYR A 160 0.27 10.69 -7.60
CA TYR A 160 -0.54 11.25 -6.50
C TYR A 160 -0.74 12.76 -6.61
N ARG A 161 0.21 13.51 -7.18
CA ARG A 161 -0.03 14.93 -7.54
C ARG A 161 -1.21 15.12 -8.48
N LYS A 162 -1.53 14.10 -9.29
CA LYS A 162 -2.68 14.14 -10.22
C LYS A 162 -3.96 13.57 -9.61
N THR A 163 -3.85 12.50 -8.83
CA THR A 163 -5.01 11.70 -8.41
C THR A 163 -5.45 11.94 -6.97
N ALA A 164 -4.53 12.30 -6.07
CA ALA A 164 -4.84 12.55 -4.67
C ALA A 164 -5.17 14.03 -4.46
N THR A 165 -6.30 14.47 -5.02
CA THR A 165 -6.82 15.83 -4.86
C THR A 165 -8.16 15.81 -4.11
N VAL A 166 -8.41 16.86 -3.33
CA VAL A 166 -9.66 17.08 -2.60
C VAL A 166 -10.38 18.28 -3.21
N PRO A 167 -11.66 18.14 -3.62
CA PRO A 167 -12.41 19.26 -4.15
C PRO A 167 -12.66 20.32 -3.07
N ARG A 168 -12.34 21.58 -3.36
CA ARG A 168 -12.70 22.72 -2.49
C ARG A 168 -14.04 23.28 -2.94
N TYR A 169 -14.92 23.46 -1.97
CA TYR A 169 -16.20 24.13 -2.14
C TYR A 169 -16.15 25.50 -1.47
N GLU A 170 -16.63 26.52 -2.16
CA GLU A 170 -16.79 27.86 -1.61
C GLU A 170 -18.22 28.31 -1.78
N LYS A 171 -18.74 29.03 -0.77
CA LYS A 171 -19.99 29.75 -0.91
C LYS A 171 -19.76 30.94 -1.83
N LYS A 172 -20.46 30.96 -2.95
CA LYS A 172 -20.49 32.12 -3.85
C LYS A 172 -21.90 32.67 -3.90
N THR A 173 -21.98 33.98 -3.83
CA THR A 173 -23.21 34.71 -4.12
C THR A 173 -23.42 34.70 -5.62
N VAL A 174 -24.46 33.99 -6.09
CA VAL A 174 -24.76 33.87 -7.52
C VAL A 174 -26.12 34.52 -7.78
N ARG A 175 -26.19 35.36 -8.82
CA ARG A 175 -27.47 35.83 -9.36
C ARG A 175 -27.95 34.81 -10.39
N THR A 176 -29.11 34.21 -10.15
CA THR A 176 -29.79 33.38 -11.15
C THR A 176 -30.60 34.28 -12.09
N LEU A 177 -30.98 33.77 -13.27
CA LEU A 177 -31.81 34.52 -14.23
C LEU A 177 -33.16 34.97 -13.61
N GLU A 178 -33.72 34.16 -12.69
CA GLU A 178 -34.95 34.46 -11.96
C GLU A 178 -34.77 35.55 -10.87
N THR A 179 -33.63 35.57 -10.19
CA THR A 179 -33.34 36.57 -9.13
C THR A 179 -32.73 37.87 -9.66
N ALA A 180 -32.23 37.88 -10.91
CA ALA A 180 -31.70 39.08 -11.55
C ALA A 180 -32.73 40.20 -11.72
N GLN A 181 -34.03 39.86 -11.80
CA GLN A 181 -35.13 40.84 -11.88
C GLN A 181 -35.53 41.42 -10.52
N ILE A 182 -35.23 40.73 -9.40
CA ILE A 182 -35.72 41.05 -8.05
C ILE A 182 -34.59 41.56 -7.12
N GLN A 183 -33.37 41.70 -7.64
CA GLN A 183 -32.14 42.04 -6.88
C GLN A 183 -31.81 41.09 -5.71
N GLU A 184 -32.48 39.95 -5.58
CA GLU A 184 -32.16 38.95 -4.57
C GLU A 184 -30.85 38.22 -4.93
N THR A 185 -30.06 37.91 -3.91
CA THR A 185 -28.83 37.16 -4.06
C THR A 185 -28.91 35.85 -3.30
N ILE A 186 -28.63 34.74 -3.98
CA ILE A 186 -28.66 33.41 -3.37
C ILE A 186 -27.22 32.97 -3.09
N GLU A 187 -26.96 32.49 -1.87
CA GLU A 187 -25.72 31.78 -1.56
C GLU A 187 -25.77 30.38 -2.15
N LYS A 188 -24.90 30.10 -3.14
CA LYS A 188 -24.73 28.76 -3.69
C LYS A 188 -23.36 28.21 -3.33
N VAL A 189 -23.31 26.96 -2.87
CA VAL A 189 -22.05 26.23 -2.71
C VAL A 189 -21.58 25.81 -4.10
N VAL A 190 -20.41 26.29 -4.52
CA VAL A 190 -19.83 26.01 -5.85
C VAL A 190 -18.44 25.40 -5.65
N ARG A 191 -18.12 24.34 -6.41
CA ARG A 191 -16.76 23.77 -6.47
C ARG A 191 -15.85 24.78 -7.17
N THR A 192 -14.75 25.16 -6.55
CA THR A 192 -13.88 26.23 -7.08
C THR A 192 -12.54 25.72 -7.57
N LYS A 193 -11.73 25.14 -6.69
CA LYS A 193 -10.41 24.59 -7.02
C LYS A 193 -10.21 23.26 -6.30
N ASP A 194 -9.39 22.39 -6.85
CA ASP A 194 -8.98 21.20 -6.15
C ASP A 194 -7.70 21.50 -5.35
N ARG A 195 -7.61 21.00 -4.12
CA ARG A 195 -6.40 21.07 -3.30
C ARG A 195 -5.70 19.72 -3.30
N GLN A 196 -4.38 19.72 -3.19
CA GLN A 196 -3.61 18.49 -3.09
C GLN A 196 -3.85 17.83 -1.73
N ARG A 197 -4.14 16.52 -1.71
CA ARG A 197 -4.27 15.73 -0.48
C ARG A 197 -2.92 15.26 0.02
N PHE A 198 -2.09 14.74 -0.89
CA PHE A 198 -0.80 14.14 -0.54
C PHE A 198 0.35 14.99 -1.04
N SER A 199 1.25 15.34 -0.13
CA SER A 199 2.51 16.01 -0.45
C SER A 199 3.68 15.05 -0.33
N PHE A 200 4.66 15.21 -1.21
CA PHE A 200 5.92 14.48 -1.18
C PHE A 200 7.05 15.49 -1.30
N GLU A 201 7.88 15.56 -0.27
CA GLU A 201 9.08 16.38 -0.23
C GLU A 201 10.27 15.49 -0.64
N VAL A 202 10.80 15.71 -1.85
CA VAL A 202 11.91 14.90 -2.40
C VAL A 202 13.22 15.35 -1.78
N LEU A 203 13.97 14.40 -1.24
CA LEU A 203 15.30 14.60 -0.66
C LEU A 203 16.36 14.30 -1.74
N GLY A 204 17.46 15.06 -1.73
CA GLY A 204 18.59 14.87 -2.65
C GLY A 204 19.35 13.58 -2.33
N ASP A 205 19.97 13.56 -1.15
CA ASP A 205 20.65 12.39 -0.59
C ASP A 205 19.87 11.83 0.60
N ALA A 206 20.13 10.57 0.94
CA ALA A 206 19.59 9.94 2.14
C ALA A 206 20.13 10.68 3.38
N PRO A 207 19.28 11.19 4.30
CA PRO A 207 19.78 11.83 5.51
C PRO A 207 20.39 10.77 6.44
N ASP A 208 21.60 11.03 6.95
CA ASP A 208 22.36 10.08 7.80
C ASP A 208 21.60 9.67 9.08
N ASP A 209 20.75 10.56 9.62
CA ASP A 209 19.99 10.36 10.86
C ASP A 209 18.47 10.17 10.64
N ALA A 210 18.03 9.90 9.41
CA ALA A 210 16.59 9.77 9.12
C ALA A 210 16.02 8.44 9.61
N SER A 211 14.85 8.51 10.28
CA SER A 211 14.02 7.33 10.48
C SER A 211 13.33 6.96 9.15
N PHE A 212 13.77 5.85 8.54
CA PHE A 212 13.17 5.32 7.32
C PHE A 212 11.81 4.69 7.58
N GLY A 213 10.86 4.97 6.70
CA GLY A 213 9.65 4.17 6.53
C GLY A 213 10.01 2.92 5.72
N ILE A 214 9.60 1.74 6.20
CA ILE A 214 9.80 0.47 5.49
C ILE A 214 8.91 0.44 4.23
N VAL A 215 9.52 0.62 3.07
CA VAL A 215 8.84 0.35 1.79
C VAL A 215 8.75 -1.17 1.63
N THR A 216 7.54 -1.71 1.76
CA THR A 216 7.21 -3.13 1.59
C THR A 216 7.15 -3.49 0.11
N ASP A 217 8.29 -3.35 -0.55
CA ASP A 217 8.54 -4.02 -1.82
C ASP A 217 9.04 -5.44 -1.47
N SER A 218 8.27 -6.45 -1.84
CA SER A 218 8.59 -7.85 -1.55
C SER A 218 9.93 -8.29 -2.14
N GLN A 219 10.42 -7.60 -3.18
CA GLN A 219 11.77 -7.80 -3.71
C GLN A 219 12.88 -7.21 -2.83
N ILE A 220 12.61 -6.12 -2.10
CA ILE A 220 13.59 -5.51 -1.20
C ILE A 220 13.76 -6.37 0.05
N ILE A 221 12.66 -6.91 0.59
CA ILE A 221 12.70 -7.82 1.76
C ILE A 221 13.52 -9.08 1.45
N SER A 222 13.30 -9.69 0.27
CA SER A 222 14.05 -10.88 -0.14
C SER A 222 15.53 -10.61 -0.43
N SER A 223 15.90 -9.39 -0.86
CA SER A 223 17.31 -9.01 -1.00
C SER A 223 18.03 -8.78 0.35
N LEU A 224 17.30 -8.35 1.38
CA LEU A 224 17.85 -8.15 2.73
C LEU A 224 18.10 -9.48 3.45
N GLU A 225 17.30 -10.52 3.18
CA GLU A 225 17.53 -11.88 3.72
C GLU A 225 18.78 -12.56 3.14
N GLN A 226 19.28 -12.12 1.98
CA GLN A 226 20.49 -12.69 1.37
C GLN A 226 21.80 -12.07 1.89
N THR A 227 21.74 -11.06 2.74
CA THR A 227 22.92 -10.35 3.26
C THR A 227 23.22 -10.67 4.73
N VAL A 228 22.61 -11.73 5.29
CA VAL A 228 22.87 -12.24 6.65
C VAL A 228 23.38 -13.67 6.60
#